data_AF-A0A7W1NMH4-F1
#
_entry.id   AF-A0A7W1NMH4-F1
#
_cell.length_a   1.000
_cell.length_b   1.000
_cell.length_c   1.000
_cell.angle_alpha   90.00
_cell.angle_beta   90.00
_cell.angle_gamma   90.00
#
_symmetry.space_group_name_H-M   'P 1'
#
loop_
_entity.id
_entity.type
_entity.pdbx_description
1 polymer ?
#
loop_
_entity_poly.entity_id
_entity_poly.type
_entity_poly.pdbx_seq_one_letter_code
_entity_poly.pdbx_strand_id
1 'polypeptide(L)'
;MATTWNCLYLRSEDSTVVIQQLQNSLTNLGYTLYNPFGLIPDKAYPRSVRLFVAPAVGGWVKVMGEPDEAQLAPLSQHTILIYTALTGSDADIWVYVDGQAMAIESALIPYLRPNLSADDLQKALHTTSNIIQTDQPDSGLPFNALPDDIKAMAGKVDAGQAQKMFARMSGDFLKKISKVEGQADAARDLISGGAKPDWNSIGGARIRAVMNCLTIGDQWREPDFDDLRDAYPLLERRRRSPNARTYPGDDAVMAKVPDALTYTPVYGGAS
;
A
#
# COMPACT_ATOMS: atom_id res chain seq x y z
N MET A 1 -6.27 14.72 -0.25
CA MET A 1 -4.94 14.12 -0.02
C MET A 1 -4.88 12.86 -0.86
N ALA A 2 -3.83 12.68 -1.65
CA ALA A 2 -3.64 11.44 -2.40
C ALA A 2 -3.45 10.28 -1.41
N THR A 3 -3.99 9.11 -1.72
CA THR A 3 -3.72 7.90 -0.94
C THR A 3 -2.30 7.43 -1.26
N THR A 4 -1.47 7.30 -0.23
CA THR A 4 -0.07 6.89 -0.37
C THR A 4 0.11 5.47 0.13
N TRP A 5 0.71 4.60 -0.68
CA TRP A 5 1.20 3.31 -0.20
C TRP A 5 2.57 3.53 0.44
N ASN A 6 2.75 3.09 1.68
CA ASN A 6 3.99 3.25 2.46
C ASN A 6 4.37 1.93 3.12
N CYS A 7 5.64 1.53 2.99
CA CYS A 7 6.19 0.39 3.70
C CYS A 7 7.63 0.64 4.15
N LEU A 8 7.96 0.09 5.32
CA LEU A 8 9.34 -0.11 5.76
C LEU A 8 9.68 -1.60 5.71
N TYR A 9 10.93 -1.90 5.38
CA TYR A 9 11.49 -3.25 5.45
C TYR A 9 12.76 -3.18 6.27
N LEU A 10 12.77 -3.90 7.39
CA LEU A 10 13.92 -3.98 8.31
C LEU A 10 14.47 -5.39 8.31
N ARG A 11 15.79 -5.55 8.25
CA ARG A 11 16.42 -6.87 8.39
C ARG A 11 16.32 -7.30 9.85
N SER A 12 15.47 -8.28 10.14
CA SER A 12 15.32 -8.88 11.47
C SER A 12 14.65 -10.25 11.33
N GLU A 13 15.10 -11.22 12.13
CA GLU A 13 14.42 -12.51 12.29
C GLU A 13 13.29 -12.44 13.33
N ASP A 14 13.17 -11.32 14.05
CA ASP A 14 12.22 -11.13 15.14
C ASP A 14 11.45 -9.81 15.00
N SER A 15 10.15 -9.93 14.74
CA SER A 15 9.23 -8.79 14.65
C SER A 15 9.03 -8.08 16.00
N THR A 16 9.21 -8.77 17.13
CA THR A 16 9.02 -8.18 18.47
C THR A 16 10.07 -7.12 18.78
N VAL A 17 11.31 -7.33 18.32
CA VAL A 17 12.40 -6.34 18.42
C VAL A 17 12.05 -5.07 17.63
N VAL A 18 11.53 -5.23 16.41
CA VAL A 18 11.12 -4.09 15.56
C VAL A 18 9.94 -3.34 16.18
N ILE A 19 8.95 -4.04 16.73
CA ILE A 19 7.81 -3.44 17.44
C ILE A 19 8.31 -2.59 18.62
N GLN A 20 9.21 -3.13 19.44
CA GLN A 20 9.78 -2.40 20.59
C GLN A 20 10.57 -1.17 20.14
N GLN A 21 11.38 -1.28 19.08
CA GLN A 21 12.13 -0.15 18.53
C GLN A 21 11.21 0.96 18.01
N LEU A 22 10.13 0.61 17.29
CA LEU A 22 9.12 1.56 16.84
C LEU A 22 8.44 2.27 18.00
N GLN A 23 8.00 1.52 19.02
CA GLN A 23 7.34 2.06 20.20
C GLN A 23 8.27 2.99 21.00
N ASN A 24 9.52 2.60 21.20
CA ASN A 24 10.53 3.41 21.89
C ASN A 24 10.84 4.68 21.10
N SER A 25 11.00 4.57 19.77
CA SER A 25 11.23 5.71 18.87
C SER A 25 10.07 6.71 18.93
N LEU A 26 8.82 6.24 18.83
CA LEU A 26 7.64 7.10 18.97
C LEU A 26 7.59 7.81 20.33
N THR A 27 7.84 7.07 21.41
CA THR A 27 7.85 7.63 22.77
C THR A 27 8.92 8.71 22.92
N ASN A 28 10.12 8.48 22.39
CA ASN A 28 11.23 9.45 22.40
C ASN A 28 10.91 10.71 21.58
N LEU A 29 10.08 10.59 20.55
CA LEU A 29 9.58 11.71 19.75
C LEU A 29 8.36 12.41 20.37
N GLY A 30 7.95 12.02 21.58
CA GLY A 30 6.85 12.65 22.32
C GLY A 30 5.46 12.14 21.94
N TYR A 31 5.35 11.03 21.21
CA TYR A 31 4.07 10.38 20.95
C TYR A 31 3.61 9.58 22.17
N THR A 32 2.30 9.64 22.43
CA THR A 32 1.61 8.73 23.35
C THR A 32 1.16 7.50 22.58
N LEU A 33 1.65 6.33 22.97
CA LEU A 33 1.23 5.06 22.38
C LEU A 33 -0.22 4.74 22.77
N TYR A 34 -0.99 4.23 21.82
CA TYR A 34 -2.41 3.93 22.05
C TYR A 34 -2.89 2.74 21.20
N ASN A 35 -4.06 2.17 21.52
CA ASN A 35 -4.63 1.05 20.76
C ASN A 35 -5.98 1.43 20.16
N PRO A 36 -6.05 1.73 18.84
CA PRO A 36 -7.30 2.15 18.19
C PRO A 36 -8.36 1.03 18.15
N PHE A 37 -7.97 -0.21 18.37
CA PHE A 37 -8.84 -1.39 18.39
C PHE A 37 -9.20 -1.83 19.83
N GLY A 38 -8.86 -1.00 20.81
CA GLY A 38 -9.27 -1.12 22.20
C GLY A 38 -10.77 -0.93 22.39
N LEU A 39 -11.26 -1.22 23.61
CA LEU A 39 -12.68 -1.03 23.97
C LEU A 39 -13.02 0.43 24.30
N ILE A 40 -12.03 1.23 24.67
CA ILE A 40 -12.20 2.62 25.09
C ILE A 40 -11.70 3.52 23.95
N PRO A 41 -12.53 4.44 23.43
CA PRO A 41 -12.09 5.41 22.44
C PRO A 41 -10.97 6.28 23.01
N ASP A 42 -9.84 6.32 22.32
CA ASP A 42 -8.71 7.18 22.69
C ASP A 42 -8.94 8.64 22.26
N LYS A 43 -8.12 9.54 22.83
CA LYS A 43 -8.10 10.96 22.47
C LYS A 43 -7.84 11.12 20.96
N ALA A 44 -8.51 12.09 20.34
CA ALA A 44 -8.17 12.51 18.98
C ALA A 44 -6.84 13.28 19.01
N TYR A 45 -5.87 12.84 18.21
CA TYR A 45 -4.56 13.47 18.10
C TYR A 45 -4.44 14.23 16.78
N PRO A 46 -3.95 15.48 16.77
CA PRO A 46 -3.70 16.24 15.54
C PRO A 46 -2.59 15.63 14.69
N ARG A 47 -1.58 15.02 15.33
CA ARG A 47 -0.58 14.18 14.65
C ARG A 47 -0.72 12.74 15.11
N SER A 48 -0.75 11.80 14.17
CA SER A 48 -0.81 10.38 14.49
C SER A 48 0.06 9.55 13.55
N VAL A 49 0.81 8.62 14.11
CA VAL A 49 1.50 7.55 13.38
C VAL A 49 0.67 6.27 13.52
N ARG A 50 0.41 5.60 12.39
CA ARG A 50 -0.47 4.43 12.32
C ARG A 50 0.23 3.34 11.52
N LEU A 51 0.73 2.33 12.22
CA LEU A 51 1.53 1.29 11.62
C LEU A 51 0.97 -0.09 11.96
N PHE A 52 1.21 -1.04 11.06
CA PHE A 52 1.12 -2.46 11.35
C PHE A 52 2.48 -3.11 11.11
N VAL A 53 2.88 -4.01 11.99
CA VAL A 53 4.12 -4.78 11.86
C VAL A 53 3.77 -6.23 11.52
N ALA A 54 4.32 -6.74 10.42
CA ALA A 54 4.16 -8.13 10.00
C ALA A 54 5.08 -9.06 10.79
N PRO A 55 4.76 -10.37 10.88
CA PRO A 55 5.72 -11.38 11.29
C PRO A 55 6.99 -11.36 10.43
N ALA A 56 8.12 -11.81 11.00
CA ALA A 56 9.38 -11.92 10.26
C ALA A 56 9.29 -13.05 9.22
N VAL A 57 9.66 -12.75 7.97
CA VAL A 57 9.66 -13.72 6.86
C VAL A 57 10.94 -13.53 6.04
N GLY A 58 11.69 -14.61 5.83
CA GLY A 58 12.94 -14.57 5.06
C GLY A 58 13.98 -13.61 5.64
N GLY A 59 13.94 -13.39 6.95
CA GLY A 59 14.80 -12.44 7.65
C GLY A 59 14.42 -10.96 7.52
N TRP A 60 13.23 -10.67 7.00
CA TRP A 60 12.72 -9.32 6.88
C TRP A 60 11.46 -9.13 7.69
N VAL A 61 11.32 -7.95 8.29
CA VAL A 61 10.09 -7.49 8.93
C VAL A 61 9.54 -6.33 8.10
N LYS A 62 8.31 -6.50 7.62
CA LYS A 62 7.56 -5.47 6.90
C LYS A 62 6.75 -4.64 7.90
N VAL A 63 6.81 -3.32 7.78
CA VAL A 63 5.96 -2.38 8.51
C VAL A 63 5.12 -1.61 7.50
N MET A 64 3.80 -1.62 7.65
CA MET A 64 2.86 -0.98 6.73
C MET A 64 2.27 0.28 7.37
N GLY A 65 2.18 1.35 6.58
CA GLY A 65 1.69 2.65 7.02
C GLY A 65 2.78 3.72 6.94
N GLU A 66 2.38 4.97 7.14
CA GLU A 66 3.28 6.13 7.07
C GLU A 66 3.97 6.34 8.43
N PRO A 67 5.30 6.15 8.52
CA PRO A 67 6.05 6.45 9.74
C PRO A 67 6.23 7.96 9.91
N ASP A 68 6.56 8.41 11.12
CA ASP A 68 7.18 9.73 11.25
C ASP A 68 8.60 9.66 10.68
N GLU A 69 8.95 10.56 9.76
CA GLU A 69 10.26 10.59 9.09
C GLU A 69 11.42 10.65 10.09
N ALA A 70 11.21 11.30 11.24
CA ALA A 70 12.19 11.35 12.32
C ALA A 70 12.49 9.97 12.95
N GLN A 71 11.71 8.93 12.66
CA GLN A 71 11.97 7.56 13.09
C GLN A 71 12.95 6.82 12.18
N LEU A 72 13.10 7.21 10.91
CA LEU A 72 13.83 6.40 9.92
C LEU A 72 15.30 6.18 10.32
N ALA A 73 15.98 7.24 10.74
CA ALA A 73 17.36 7.16 11.22
C ALA A 73 17.47 6.38 12.56
N PRO A 74 16.71 6.67 13.62
CA PRO A 74 16.74 5.87 14.84
C PRO A 74 16.47 4.36 14.64
N LEU A 75 15.55 4.00 13.75
CA LEU A 75 15.21 2.61 13.48
C LEU A 75 16.31 1.84 12.74
N SER A 76 17.15 2.52 11.97
CA SER A 76 18.24 1.90 11.22
C SER A 76 19.57 1.83 11.99
N GLN A 77 19.60 2.20 13.27
CA GLN A 77 20.82 2.20 14.09
C GLN A 77 21.45 0.81 14.28
N HIS A 78 20.66 -0.25 14.15
CA HIS A 78 21.10 -1.63 14.41
C HIS A 78 20.81 -2.58 13.25
N THR A 79 20.23 -2.08 12.17
CA THR A 79 19.86 -2.87 11.00
C THR A 79 19.65 -1.97 9.79
N ILE A 80 19.74 -2.53 8.59
CA ILE A 80 19.33 -1.81 7.40
C ILE A 80 17.81 -1.59 7.43
N LEU A 81 17.41 -0.38 7.05
CA LEU A 81 16.02 0.00 6.83
C LEU A 81 15.85 0.44 5.39
N ILE A 82 14.83 -0.09 4.73
CA ILE A 82 14.39 0.33 3.41
C ILE A 82 13.01 0.94 3.56
N TYR A 83 12.84 2.19 3.17
CA TYR A 83 11.55 2.85 3.08
C TYR A 83 11.13 2.95 1.62
N THR A 84 9.91 2.56 1.33
CA THR A 84 9.31 2.73 0.01
C THR A 84 7.94 3.39 0.11
N ALA A 85 7.70 4.35 -0.77
CA ALA A 85 6.40 4.99 -0.90
C ALA A 85 5.99 5.15 -2.37
N LEU A 86 4.69 5.05 -2.63
CA LEU A 86 4.09 5.31 -3.93
C LEU A 86 2.91 6.27 -3.78
N THR A 87 3.07 7.49 -4.29
CA THR A 87 2.06 8.56 -4.25
C THR A 87 1.59 8.84 -5.67
N GLY A 88 0.39 8.39 -6.02
CA GLY A 88 -0.04 8.39 -7.43
C GLY A 88 0.95 7.59 -8.28
N SER A 89 1.70 8.27 -9.15
CA SER A 89 2.73 7.68 -10.03
C SER A 89 4.17 7.83 -9.54
N ASP A 90 4.39 8.58 -8.46
CA ASP A 90 5.72 8.94 -7.98
C ASP A 90 6.20 7.96 -6.91
N ALA A 91 7.42 7.48 -7.06
CA ALA A 91 8.03 6.51 -6.16
C ALA A 91 9.21 7.13 -5.40
N ASP A 92 9.18 6.93 -4.09
CA ASP A 92 10.27 7.23 -3.19
C ASP A 92 10.85 5.92 -2.65
N ILE A 93 12.18 5.79 -2.70
CA ILE A 93 12.92 4.66 -2.16
C ILE A 93 14.09 5.25 -1.38
N TRP A 94 14.11 5.08 -0.06
CA TRP A 94 15.21 5.52 0.78
C TRP A 94 15.79 4.33 1.53
N VAL A 95 17.10 4.35 1.72
CA VAL A 95 17.82 3.31 2.46
C VAL A 95 18.60 3.96 3.57
N TYR A 96 18.46 3.43 4.78
CA TYR A 96 19.21 3.87 5.95
C TYR A 96 20.02 2.72 6.53
N VAL A 97 21.25 3.01 6.92
CA VAL A 97 22.16 2.09 7.62
C VAL A 97 22.88 2.90 8.70
N ASP A 98 23.01 2.33 9.90
CA ASP A 98 23.68 2.95 11.04
C ASP A 98 23.19 4.38 11.34
N GLY A 99 21.88 4.60 11.16
CA GLY A 99 21.24 5.91 11.38
C GLY A 99 21.45 6.95 10.29
N GLN A 100 22.03 6.59 9.14
CA GLN A 100 22.32 7.53 8.05
C GLN A 100 21.66 7.10 6.76
N ALA A 101 21.14 8.07 6.01
CA ALA A 101 20.67 7.83 4.64
C ALA A 101 21.87 7.46 3.76
N MET A 102 21.76 6.36 3.03
CA MET A 102 22.82 5.83 2.17
C MET A 102 22.36 5.75 0.72
N ALA A 103 23.33 5.75 -0.20
CA ALA A 103 23.08 5.46 -1.60
C ALA A 103 22.58 4.01 -1.75
N ILE A 104 21.45 3.86 -2.43
CA ILE A 104 20.71 2.60 -2.57
C ILE A 104 21.60 1.51 -3.16
N GLU A 105 22.36 1.85 -4.19
CA GLU A 105 23.26 0.95 -4.92
C GLU A 105 24.27 0.30 -3.98
N SER A 106 24.88 1.08 -3.09
CA SER A 106 25.91 0.58 -2.18
C SER A 106 25.32 -0.21 -1.01
N ALA A 107 24.20 0.25 -0.47
CA ALA A 107 23.63 -0.31 0.75
C ALA A 107 22.89 -1.64 0.49
N LEU A 108 22.33 -1.84 -0.70
CA LEU A 108 21.51 -3.02 -1.00
C LEU A 108 22.26 -4.21 -1.61
N ILE A 109 23.50 -4.05 -2.07
CA ILE A 109 24.31 -5.14 -2.65
C ILE A 109 24.37 -6.40 -1.75
N PRO A 110 24.59 -6.30 -0.43
CA PRO A 110 24.63 -7.48 0.44
C PRO A 110 23.31 -8.24 0.55
N TYR A 111 22.22 -7.63 0.11
CA TYR A 111 20.85 -8.14 0.26
C TYR A 111 20.22 -8.56 -1.07
N LEU A 112 21.00 -8.58 -2.15
CA LEU A 112 20.58 -9.07 -3.45
C LEU A 112 20.29 -10.57 -3.41
N ARG A 113 19.33 -11.00 -4.23
CA ARG A 113 19.09 -12.43 -4.45
C ARG A 113 20.35 -13.08 -5.06
N PRO A 114 20.61 -14.38 -4.78
CA PRO A 114 21.87 -15.04 -5.17
C PRO A 114 22.22 -14.99 -6.67
N ASN A 115 21.23 -14.80 -7.53
CA ASN A 115 21.37 -14.77 -8.99
C ASN A 115 21.42 -13.36 -9.59
N LEU A 116 21.50 -12.31 -8.76
CA LEU A 116 21.46 -10.92 -9.20
C LEU A 116 22.73 -10.16 -8.81
N SER A 117 23.09 -9.19 -9.64
CA SER A 117 24.30 -8.40 -9.52
C SER A 117 24.02 -6.93 -9.20
N ALA A 118 25.05 -6.17 -8.85
CA ALA A 118 24.97 -4.72 -8.68
C ALA A 118 24.45 -4.03 -9.96
N ASP A 119 24.84 -4.52 -11.15
CA ASP A 119 24.36 -4.00 -12.43
C ASP A 119 22.86 -4.20 -12.62
N ASP A 120 22.30 -5.29 -12.10
CA ASP A 120 20.87 -5.56 -12.17
C ASP A 120 20.08 -4.61 -11.25
N LEU A 121 20.62 -4.32 -10.06
CA LEU A 121 20.06 -3.31 -9.17
C LEU A 121 20.13 -1.91 -9.80
N GLN A 122 21.23 -1.56 -10.45
CA GLN A 122 21.36 -0.27 -11.13
C GLN A 122 20.34 -0.14 -12.27
N LYS A 123 20.15 -1.19 -13.08
CA LYS A 123 19.10 -1.22 -14.10
C LYS A 123 17.71 -1.06 -13.48
N ALA A 124 17.45 -1.73 -12.35
CA ALA A 124 16.18 -1.65 -11.65
C ALA A 124 15.86 -0.21 -11.20
N LEU A 125 16.84 0.49 -10.62
CA LEU A 125 16.70 1.88 -10.17
C LEU A 125 16.42 2.85 -11.32
N HIS A 126 17.01 2.60 -12.49
CA HIS A 126 16.80 3.40 -13.70
C HIS A 126 15.68 2.87 -14.60
N THR A 127 14.81 1.98 -14.09
CA THR A 127 13.66 1.50 -14.86
C THR A 127 12.81 2.70 -15.28
N THR A 128 12.71 2.90 -16.59
CA THR A 128 11.88 3.91 -17.26
C THR A 128 10.75 3.28 -18.06
N SER A 129 10.73 1.95 -18.13
CA SER A 129 9.71 1.18 -18.85
C SER A 129 8.58 0.80 -17.91
N ASN A 130 7.35 1.09 -18.33
CA ASN A 130 6.17 0.41 -17.82
C ASN A 130 6.23 -1.03 -18.34
N ILE A 131 7.01 -1.89 -17.70
CA ILE A 131 6.84 -3.32 -17.93
C ILE A 131 5.47 -3.64 -17.33
N ILE A 132 4.46 -3.70 -18.19
CA ILE A 132 3.19 -4.34 -17.90
C ILE A 132 3.53 -5.83 -17.74
N GLN A 133 4.16 -6.19 -16.62
CA GLN A 133 4.11 -7.55 -16.13
C GLN A 133 2.66 -7.71 -15.70
N THR A 134 1.90 -8.36 -16.58
CA THR A 134 0.63 -9.00 -16.26
C THR A 134 0.89 -9.97 -15.12
N ASP A 135 0.87 -9.46 -13.88
CA ASP A 135 0.54 -10.26 -12.71
C ASP A 135 -0.94 -10.61 -12.81
N GLN A 136 -1.25 -11.51 -13.75
CA GLN A 136 -2.46 -12.33 -13.71
C GLN A 136 -2.01 -13.76 -13.48
N PRO A 137 -2.41 -14.39 -12.36
CA PRO A 137 -2.91 -15.76 -12.49
C PRO A 137 -4.23 -15.68 -13.26
N ASP A 138 -4.39 -16.56 -14.25
CA ASP A 138 -5.59 -16.80 -15.06
C ASP A 138 -6.86 -16.09 -14.55
N SER A 139 -7.24 -15.00 -15.21
CA SER A 139 -8.58 -14.44 -15.10
C SER A 139 -8.87 -13.63 -16.35
N GLY A 140 -9.24 -14.35 -17.42
CA GLY A 140 -9.93 -13.73 -18.53
C GLY A 140 -11.04 -12.81 -18.02
N LEU A 141 -11.17 -11.63 -18.64
CA LEU A 141 -12.23 -10.67 -18.34
C LEU A 141 -13.55 -11.41 -18.08
N PRO A 142 -14.21 -11.23 -16.93
CA PRO A 142 -15.47 -11.89 -16.67
C PRO A 142 -16.54 -11.23 -17.54
N PHE A 143 -16.69 -11.71 -18.77
CA PHE A 143 -17.82 -11.43 -19.65
C PHE A 143 -19.18 -11.73 -18.97
N ASN A 144 -19.16 -12.46 -17.86
CA ASN A 144 -20.33 -12.81 -17.06
C ASN A 144 -20.84 -11.66 -16.17
N ALA A 145 -20.05 -10.59 -15.95
CA ALA A 145 -20.44 -9.45 -15.12
C ALA A 145 -21.16 -8.32 -15.88
N LEU A 146 -21.38 -8.48 -17.19
CA LEU A 146 -22.15 -7.51 -17.97
C LEU A 146 -23.66 -7.75 -17.79
N PRO A 147 -24.47 -6.69 -17.58
CA PRO A 147 -25.93 -6.77 -17.61
C PRO A 147 -26.42 -7.43 -18.91
N ASP A 148 -27.48 -8.24 -18.83
CA ASP A 148 -27.92 -9.08 -19.96
C ASP A 148 -28.33 -8.24 -21.20
N ASP A 149 -28.78 -7.00 -21.00
CA ASP A 149 -29.07 -6.05 -22.07
C ASP A 149 -27.83 -5.66 -22.90
N ILE A 150 -26.62 -5.73 -22.32
CA ILE A 150 -25.36 -5.47 -23.02
C ILE A 150 -24.88 -6.73 -23.76
N LYS A 151 -25.09 -7.92 -23.19
CA LYS A 151 -24.78 -9.19 -23.87
C LYS A 151 -25.63 -9.38 -25.13
N ALA A 152 -26.90 -8.96 -25.09
CA ALA A 152 -27.80 -9.04 -26.23
C ALA A 152 -27.42 -8.11 -27.40
N MET A 153 -26.70 -7.01 -27.13
CA MET A 153 -26.24 -6.06 -28.15
C MET A 153 -24.84 -6.35 -28.70
N ALA A 154 -24.03 -7.15 -28.01
CA ALA A 154 -22.65 -7.47 -28.40
C ALA A 154 -22.53 -8.26 -29.72
N GLY A 155 -23.60 -8.91 -30.17
CA GLY A 155 -23.62 -9.67 -31.43
C GLY A 155 -24.05 -8.88 -32.67
N LYS A 156 -24.46 -7.60 -32.54
CA LYS A 156 -25.09 -6.86 -33.66
C LYS A 156 -24.62 -5.41 -33.84
N VAL A 157 -23.60 -4.96 -33.11
CA VAL A 157 -23.11 -3.58 -33.20
C VAL A 157 -21.61 -3.57 -33.46
N ASP A 158 -21.21 -2.92 -34.55
CA ASP A 158 -19.82 -2.63 -34.88
C ASP A 158 -19.16 -1.89 -33.70
N ALA A 159 -18.04 -2.44 -33.18
CA ALA A 159 -17.30 -1.89 -32.05
C ALA A 159 -16.97 -0.40 -32.23
N GLY A 160 -16.81 0.06 -33.47
CA GLY A 160 -16.57 1.47 -33.78
C GLY A 160 -17.79 2.39 -33.55
N GLN A 161 -19.01 1.87 -33.64
CA GLN A 161 -20.23 2.65 -33.36
C GLN A 161 -20.54 2.75 -31.86
N ALA A 162 -20.27 1.68 -31.09
CA ALA A 162 -20.42 1.70 -29.64
C ALA A 162 -19.44 2.69 -28.99
N GLN A 163 -18.21 2.76 -29.48
CA GLN A 163 -17.18 3.69 -28.99
C GLN A 163 -17.51 5.15 -29.34
N LYS A 164 -18.14 5.40 -30.50
CA LYS A 164 -18.63 6.73 -30.90
C LYS A 164 -19.87 7.17 -30.11
N MET A 165 -20.77 6.24 -29.75
CA MET A 165 -21.90 6.54 -28.86
C MET A 165 -21.44 6.79 -27.42
N PHE A 166 -20.49 6.01 -26.91
CA PHE A 166 -19.90 6.21 -25.58
C PHE A 166 -19.14 7.55 -25.50
N ALA A 167 -18.39 7.90 -26.55
CA ALA A 167 -17.71 9.20 -26.65
C ALA A 167 -18.69 10.39 -26.73
N ARG A 168 -19.85 10.22 -27.39
CA ARG A 168 -20.91 11.25 -27.41
C ARG A 168 -21.60 11.41 -26.06
N MET A 169 -21.96 10.30 -25.40
CA MET A 169 -22.63 10.35 -24.09
C MET A 169 -21.70 10.85 -22.98
N SER A 170 -20.42 10.46 -22.98
CA SER A 170 -19.42 10.98 -22.05
C SER A 170 -19.07 12.44 -22.33
N GLY A 171 -19.02 12.86 -23.60
CA GLY A 171 -18.78 14.25 -24.00
C GLY A 171 -19.90 15.20 -23.56
N ASP A 172 -21.16 14.81 -23.72
CA ASP A 172 -22.31 15.64 -23.33
C ASP A 172 -22.53 15.68 -21.81
N PHE A 173 -22.17 14.61 -21.09
CA PHE A 173 -22.18 14.58 -19.63
C PHE A 173 -21.06 15.45 -19.05
N LEU A 174 -19.83 15.37 -19.58
CA LEU A 174 -18.70 16.23 -19.22
C LEU A 174 -18.97 17.71 -19.54
N LYS A 175 -19.65 18.02 -20.66
CA LYS A 175 -20.04 19.40 -21.02
C LYS A 175 -21.12 19.99 -20.10
N LYS A 176 -22.01 19.16 -19.55
CA LYS A 176 -23.01 19.62 -18.57
C LYS A 176 -22.40 19.90 -17.20
N ILE A 177 -21.35 19.18 -16.83
CA ILE A 177 -20.66 19.36 -15.54
C ILE A 177 -19.67 20.55 -15.58
N SER A 178 -19.04 20.79 -16.74
CA SER A 178 -18.08 21.91 -16.93
C SER A 178 -18.72 23.30 -17.05
N LYS A 179 -20.06 23.41 -17.02
CA LYS A 179 -20.77 24.70 -17.00
C LYS A 179 -20.96 25.32 -15.61
N VAL A 180 -20.51 24.64 -14.55
CA VAL A 180 -20.44 25.20 -13.20
C VAL A 180 -18.97 25.51 -12.93
N GLU A 181 -18.56 26.73 -13.28
CA GLU A 181 -17.18 27.20 -13.12
C GLU A 181 -16.70 27.05 -11.67
N GLY A 182 -15.54 26.40 -11.49
CA GLY A 182 -14.80 26.32 -10.22
C GLY A 182 -14.93 25.03 -9.43
N GLN A 183 -15.84 24.11 -9.77
CA GLN A 183 -16.01 22.83 -9.04
C GLN A 183 -15.57 21.58 -9.81
N ALA A 184 -15.24 21.67 -11.11
CA ALA A 184 -14.92 20.49 -11.91
C ALA A 184 -13.63 19.78 -11.48
N ASP A 185 -12.61 20.53 -11.05
CA ASP A 185 -11.34 19.94 -10.60
C ASP A 185 -11.44 19.41 -9.16
N ALA A 186 -12.09 20.15 -8.26
CA ALA A 186 -12.39 19.67 -6.90
C ALA A 186 -13.33 18.45 -6.89
N ALA A 187 -14.31 18.40 -7.80
CA ALA A 187 -15.18 17.25 -7.97
C ALA A 187 -14.45 16.08 -8.65
N ARG A 188 -13.49 16.33 -9.55
CA ARG A 188 -12.63 15.26 -10.11
C ARG A 188 -11.72 14.65 -9.05
N ASP A 189 -11.11 15.43 -8.17
CA ASP A 189 -10.29 14.92 -7.05
C ASP A 189 -11.11 14.13 -6.03
N LEU A 190 -12.38 14.51 -5.85
CA LEU A 190 -13.35 13.78 -5.01
C LEU A 190 -13.88 12.51 -5.70
N ILE A 191 -14.15 12.53 -7.01
CA ILE A 191 -14.67 11.39 -7.78
C ILE A 191 -13.58 10.37 -8.11
N SER A 192 -12.33 10.82 -8.29
CA SER A 192 -11.16 9.95 -8.45
C SER A 192 -10.57 9.48 -7.11
N GLY A 193 -11.13 9.95 -5.98
CA GLY A 193 -10.73 9.56 -4.65
C GLY A 193 -9.22 9.67 -4.45
N GLY A 194 -8.68 10.90 -4.52
CA GLY A 194 -7.27 11.18 -4.24
C GLY A 194 -6.31 10.14 -4.83
N ALA A 195 -6.09 10.17 -6.15
CA ALA A 195 -5.21 9.31 -6.94
C ALA A 195 -4.57 8.15 -6.15
N LYS A 196 -5.26 7.00 -6.11
CA LYS A 196 -4.70 5.76 -5.55
C LYS A 196 -3.31 5.48 -6.14
N PRO A 197 -2.42 4.80 -5.39
CA PRO A 197 -1.11 4.40 -5.90
C PRO A 197 -1.25 3.63 -7.23
N ASP A 198 -0.66 4.17 -8.29
CA ASP A 198 -0.67 3.59 -9.62
C ASP A 198 0.54 2.68 -9.81
N TRP A 199 0.36 1.40 -9.53
CA TRP A 199 1.41 0.38 -9.69
C TRP A 199 1.83 0.13 -11.15
N ASN A 200 1.05 0.61 -12.13
CA ASN A 200 1.37 0.52 -13.55
C ASN A 200 2.16 1.73 -14.05
N SER A 201 2.39 2.72 -13.19
CA SER A 201 3.27 3.86 -13.45
C SER A 201 4.75 3.47 -13.47
N ILE A 202 5.60 4.39 -13.93
CA ILE A 202 7.05 4.24 -13.89
C ILE A 202 7.55 4.11 -12.45
N GLY A 203 6.96 4.87 -11.50
CA GLY A 203 7.31 4.76 -10.09
C GLY A 203 6.98 3.37 -9.53
N GLY A 204 5.77 2.89 -9.81
CA GLY A 204 5.34 1.54 -9.44
C GLY A 204 6.25 0.45 -10.04
N ALA A 205 6.61 0.58 -11.31
CA ALA A 205 7.54 -0.34 -11.99
C ALA A 205 8.95 -0.30 -11.37
N ARG A 206 9.44 0.88 -10.99
CA ARG A 206 10.75 1.05 -10.32
C ARG A 206 10.79 0.37 -8.96
N ILE A 207 9.79 0.59 -8.10
CA ILE A 207 9.71 -0.10 -6.81
C ILE A 207 9.68 -1.61 -7.03
N ARG A 208 8.84 -2.08 -7.97
CA ARG A 208 8.75 -3.52 -8.29
C ARG A 208 10.10 -4.10 -8.71
N ALA A 209 10.81 -3.41 -9.61
CA ALA A 209 12.11 -3.84 -10.09
C ALA A 209 13.14 -3.91 -8.95
N VAL A 210 13.22 -2.88 -8.09
CA VAL A 210 14.14 -2.87 -6.95
C VAL A 210 13.79 -3.97 -5.97
N MET A 211 12.53 -4.13 -5.59
CA MET A 211 12.11 -5.14 -4.62
C MET A 211 12.35 -6.57 -5.13
N ASN A 212 12.18 -6.80 -6.44
CA ASN A 212 12.51 -8.08 -7.09
C ASN A 212 14.02 -8.39 -7.07
N CYS A 213 14.88 -7.39 -6.89
CA CYS A 213 16.30 -7.61 -6.73
C CYS A 213 16.69 -8.13 -5.34
N LEU A 214 15.85 -7.91 -4.33
CA LEU A 214 16.19 -8.12 -2.93
C LEU A 214 15.70 -9.48 -2.42
N THR A 215 16.35 -9.96 -1.37
CA THR A 215 15.94 -11.17 -0.62
C THR A 215 14.63 -11.04 0.15
N ILE A 216 13.93 -9.91 0.02
CA ILE A 216 12.59 -9.71 0.57
C ILE A 216 11.61 -10.63 -0.16
N GLY A 217 10.72 -11.28 0.58
CA GLY A 217 9.75 -12.23 0.02
C GLY A 217 8.83 -11.62 -1.05
N ASP A 218 8.28 -12.47 -1.92
CA ASP A 218 7.52 -12.03 -3.10
C ASP A 218 6.20 -11.32 -2.75
N GLN A 219 5.68 -11.54 -1.53
CA GLN A 219 4.52 -10.83 -0.96
C GLN A 219 4.92 -9.50 -0.30
N TRP A 220 5.98 -8.84 -0.76
CA TRP A 220 6.44 -7.58 -0.16
C TRP A 220 5.40 -6.46 -0.26
N ARG A 221 4.54 -6.47 -1.28
CA ARG A 221 3.51 -5.44 -1.51
C ARG A 221 2.29 -5.62 -0.61
N GLU A 222 1.76 -6.84 -0.54
CA GLU A 222 0.48 -7.18 0.09
C GLU A 222 0.67 -7.94 1.41
N PRO A 223 -0.27 -7.85 2.37
CA PRO A 223 -1.35 -6.86 2.43
C PRO A 223 -0.79 -5.45 2.65
N ASP A 224 -1.57 -4.42 2.31
CA ASP A 224 -1.21 -3.04 2.63
C ASP A 224 -1.86 -2.56 3.94
N PHE A 225 -1.63 -1.28 4.29
CA PHE A 225 -2.18 -0.70 5.51
C PHE A 225 -3.71 -0.66 5.50
N ASP A 226 -4.34 -0.32 4.37
CA ASP A 226 -5.79 -0.21 4.28
C ASP A 226 -6.46 -1.57 4.45
N ASP A 227 -5.87 -2.61 3.86
CA ASP A 227 -6.32 -3.99 4.02
C ASP A 227 -6.33 -4.45 5.47
N LEU A 228 -5.24 -4.15 6.20
CA LEU A 228 -5.12 -4.48 7.62
C LEU A 228 -6.04 -3.60 8.48
N ARG A 229 -6.12 -2.30 8.22
CA ARG A 229 -7.00 -1.37 8.95
C ARG A 229 -8.44 -1.85 8.91
N ASP A 230 -8.89 -2.38 7.78
CA ASP A 230 -10.28 -2.80 7.59
C ASP A 230 -10.53 -4.23 8.11
N ALA A 231 -9.61 -5.18 7.88
CA ALA A 231 -9.78 -6.57 8.30
C ALA A 231 -9.53 -6.80 9.81
N TYR A 232 -8.54 -6.13 10.39
CA TYR A 232 -8.13 -6.32 11.78
C TYR A 232 -9.27 -6.14 12.81
N PRO A 233 -10.05 -5.04 12.82
CA PRO A 233 -11.12 -4.85 13.80
C PRO A 233 -12.24 -5.89 13.67
N LEU A 234 -12.53 -6.36 12.45
CA LEU A 234 -13.55 -7.38 12.21
C LEU A 234 -13.13 -8.73 12.79
N LEU A 235 -11.88 -9.13 12.55
CA LEU A 235 -11.31 -10.35 13.10
C LEU A 235 -11.15 -10.27 14.62
N GLU A 236 -10.74 -9.12 15.16
CA GLU A 236 -10.62 -8.90 16.60
C GLU A 236 -12.00 -8.94 17.30
N ARG A 237 -13.04 -8.37 16.66
CA ARG A 237 -14.43 -8.49 17.12
C ARG A 237 -14.86 -9.95 17.17
N ARG A 238 -14.57 -10.73 16.12
CA ARG A 238 -14.92 -12.16 16.05
C ARG A 238 -14.15 -12.98 17.08
N ARG A 239 -12.88 -12.67 17.34
CA ARG A 239 -12.09 -13.30 18.40
C ARG A 239 -12.70 -13.07 19.79
N ARG A 240 -13.15 -11.84 20.08
CA ARG A 240 -13.80 -11.49 21.36
C ARG A 240 -15.24 -12.01 21.46
N SER A 241 -15.93 -12.15 20.33
CA SER A 241 -17.33 -12.57 20.26
C SER A 241 -17.55 -13.46 19.02
N PRO A 242 -17.33 -14.78 19.13
CA PRO A 242 -17.39 -15.70 17.99
C PRO A 242 -18.75 -15.73 17.27
N ASN A 243 -19.83 -15.41 17.99
CA ASN A 243 -21.19 -15.38 17.48
C ASN A 243 -21.65 -13.97 17.07
N ALA A 244 -20.75 -12.99 17.00
CA ALA A 244 -21.09 -11.64 16.54
C ALA A 244 -21.64 -11.71 15.11
N ARG A 245 -22.76 -11.01 14.88
CA ARG A 245 -23.38 -10.92 13.56
C ARG A 245 -22.41 -10.25 12.58
N THR A 246 -22.19 -10.88 11.43
CA THR A 246 -21.49 -10.26 10.31
C THR A 246 -22.43 -9.34 9.55
N TYR A 247 -21.95 -8.17 9.17
CA TYR A 247 -22.65 -7.26 8.27
C TYR A 247 -22.32 -7.60 6.81
N PRO A 248 -23.18 -7.21 5.84
CA PRO A 248 -22.87 -7.40 4.44
C PRO A 248 -21.51 -6.79 4.07
N GLY A 249 -20.62 -7.60 3.48
CA GLY A 249 -19.26 -7.20 3.12
C GLY A 249 -18.17 -7.59 4.11
N ASP A 250 -18.50 -7.84 5.39
CA ASP A 250 -17.51 -8.20 6.42
C ASP A 250 -16.72 -9.46 6.04
N ASP A 251 -17.40 -10.48 5.49
CA ASP A 251 -16.75 -11.74 5.09
C ASP A 251 -15.73 -11.55 3.96
N ALA A 252 -16.00 -10.64 3.01
CA ALA A 252 -15.07 -10.35 1.91
C ALA A 252 -13.84 -9.59 2.43
N VAL A 253 -14.02 -8.66 3.37
CA VAL A 253 -12.91 -7.93 4.00
C VAL A 253 -12.03 -8.88 4.83
N MET A 254 -12.64 -9.73 5.66
CA MET A 254 -11.91 -10.73 6.45
C MET A 254 -11.20 -11.77 5.56
N ALA A 255 -11.80 -12.14 4.42
CA ALA A 255 -11.17 -13.08 3.49
C ALA A 255 -9.95 -12.50 2.76
N LYS A 256 -9.82 -11.17 2.66
CA LYS A 256 -8.67 -10.52 2.04
C LYS A 256 -7.39 -10.69 2.87
N VAL A 257 -7.50 -10.62 4.20
CA VAL A 257 -6.39 -10.84 5.14
C VAL A 257 -6.87 -11.73 6.30
N PRO A 258 -7.02 -13.05 6.07
CA PRO A 258 -7.63 -13.96 7.05
C PRO A 258 -6.81 -14.09 8.35
N ASP A 259 -5.51 -13.77 8.28
CA ASP A 259 -4.54 -13.84 9.35
C ASP A 259 -4.17 -12.45 9.90
N ALA A 260 -5.02 -11.42 9.72
CA ALA A 260 -4.71 -10.05 10.14
C ALA A 260 -4.29 -9.93 11.62
N LEU A 261 -4.75 -10.83 12.49
CA LEU A 261 -4.39 -10.85 13.92
C LEU A 261 -2.95 -11.32 14.21
N THR A 262 -2.22 -11.80 13.20
CA THR A 262 -0.78 -12.06 13.31
C THR A 262 0.07 -10.78 13.20
N TYR A 263 -0.53 -9.70 12.70
CA TYR A 263 0.10 -8.40 12.58
C TYR A 263 -0.06 -7.61 13.88
N THR A 264 0.98 -6.90 14.30
CA THR A 264 0.92 -6.09 15.52
C THR A 264 0.68 -4.62 15.18
N PRO A 265 -0.42 -3.99 15.63
CA PRO A 265 -0.64 -2.56 15.46
C PRO A 265 0.31 -1.76 16.35
N VAL A 266 0.97 -0.74 15.79
CA VAL A 266 1.78 0.24 16.52
C VAL A 266 1.27 1.63 16.18
N TYR A 267 0.60 2.26 17.14
CA TYR A 267 -0.06 3.55 16.97
C TYR A 267 0.46 4.54 18.01
N GLY A 268 0.77 5.76 17.56
CA GLY A 268 1.25 6.86 18.39
C GLY A 268 0.52 8.15 18.06
N GLY A 269 0.15 8.91 19.08
CA GLY A 269 -0.54 10.21 18.94
C GLY A 269 0.22 11.34 19.64
N ALA A 270 0.36 12.48 18.99
CA ALA A 270 0.99 13.68 19.55
C ALA A 270 0.08 14.91 19.39
N SER A 271 0.20 15.85 20.34
CA SER A 271 -0.54 17.12 20.33
C SER A 271 0.15 18.18 19.48
#